data_AF-A0A8I1ZR39-F1
#
_entry.id   AF-A0A8I1ZR39-F1
#
_cell.length_a   1.000
_cell.length_b   1.000
_cell.length_c   1.000
_cell.angle_alpha   90.00
_cell.angle_beta   90.00
_cell.angle_gamma   90.00
#
_symmetry.space_group_name_H-M   'P 1'
#
loop_
_entity.id
_entity.type
_entity.pdbx_description
1 polymer ?
#
loop_
_entity_poly.entity_id
_entity_poly.type
_entity_poly.pdbx_seq_one_letter_code
_entity_poly.pdbx_strand_id
1 'polypeptide(L)' 'MFARIKKAGRYEYLQIVENHREDKKSVQRVIATVGRIDELKGKGDIEGLIRSLSRFSERALMVL' A
#
# COMPACT_ATOMS: atom_id res chain seq x y z
N MET A 1 -2.81 -9.02 2.98
CA MET A 1 -1.94 -7.92 2.49
C MET A 1 -2.43 -6.60 3.07
N PHE A 2 -1.57 -5.60 3.18
CA PHE A 2 -1.95 -4.25 3.62
C PHE A 2 -0.97 -3.21 3.08
N ALA A 3 -1.44 -1.95 3.01
CA ALA A 3 -0.58 -0.81 2.70
C ALA A 3 0.08 -0.30 3.98
N ARG A 4 1.36 0.07 3.91
CA ARG A 4 2.07 0.74 5.02
C ARG A 4 2.96 1.86 4.50
N ILE A 5 3.27 2.80 5.39
CA ILE A 5 4.31 3.80 5.15
C ILE A 5 5.60 3.32 5.78
N LYS A 6 6.70 3.40 5.02
CA LYS A 6 8.07 3.18 5.50
C LYS A 6 8.85 4.48 5.37
N LYS A 7 9.42 4.96 6.49
CA LYS A 7 10.36 6.07 6.49
C LYS A 7 11.77 5.58 6.08
N ALA A 8 12.39 6.27 5.14
CA ALA A 8 13.75 6.03 4.69
C ALA A 8 14.48 7.38 4.54
N GLY A 9 15.28 7.71 5.56
CA GLY A 9 15.94 9.01 5.65
C GLY A 9 14.93 10.16 5.70
N ARG A 10 15.03 11.07 4.73
CA ARG A 10 14.14 12.24 4.60
C ARG A 10 12.78 11.91 3.97
N TYR A 11 12.64 10.74 3.36
CA TYR A 11 11.48 10.40 2.55
C TYR A 11 10.61 9.32 3.17
N GLU A 12 9.35 9.30 2.76
CA GLU A 12 8.35 8.30 3.15
C GLU A 12 7.84 7.60 1.91
N TYR A 13 7.72 6.27 1.99
CA TYR A 13 7.33 5.43 0.87
C TYR A 13 6.10 4.60 1.20
N LEU A 14 5.17 4.53 0.26
CA LEU A 14 4.03 3.61 0.32
C LEU A 14 4.49 2.22 -0.10
N GLN A 15 4.22 1.21 0.73
CA GLN A 15 4.52 -0.19 0.43
C GLN A 15 3.26 -1.05 0.53
N ILE A 16 3.19 -2.07 -0.33
CA ILE A 16 2.24 -3.18 -0.18
C ILE A 16 2.98 -4.35 0.44
N VAL A 17 2.43 -4.88 1.52
CA VAL A 17 3.05 -5.91 2.36
C VAL A 17 2.09 -7.07 2.51
N GLU A 18 2.62 -8.29 2.49
CA GLU A 18 1.91 -9.49 2.89
C GLU A 18 2.44 -10.05 4.20
N ASN A 19 1.56 -10.72 4.93
CA ASN A 19 1.98 -11.57 6.04
C ASN A 19 2.25 -12.96 5.46
N HIS A 20 3.44 -13.47 5.68
CA HIS A 20 3.85 -14.82 5.33
C HIS A 20 4.17 -15.60 6.61
N ARG A 21 3.87 -16.90 6.65
CA ARG A 21 4.25 -17.75 7.80
C ARG A 21 5.53 -18.48 7.45
N GLU A 22 6.58 -18.21 8.22
CA GLU A 22 7.81 -19.00 8.21
C GLU A 22 7.86 -19.75 9.54
N ASP A 23 7.77 -21.08 9.46
CA ASP A 23 7.66 -21.99 10.60
C ASP A 23 6.52 -21.60 11.57
N LYS A 24 6.91 -21.20 12.79
CA LYS A 24 6.02 -20.80 13.89
C LYS A 24 5.83 -19.29 14.00
N LYS A 25 6.45 -18.48 13.12
CA LYS A 25 6.39 -17.02 13.18
C LYS A 25 5.71 -16.43 11.94
N SER A 26 4.93 -15.38 12.16
CA SER A 26 4.43 -14.55 11.05
C SER A 26 5.48 -13.50 10.73
N VAL A 27 5.98 -13.51 9.51
CA VAL A 27 6.92 -12.51 8.98
C VAL A 27 6.20 -11.61 7.98
N GLN A 28 6.63 -10.36 7.89
CA GLN A 28 6.12 -9.42 6.90
C GLN A 28 7.03 -9.38 5.69
N ARG A 29 6.48 -9.65 4.50
CA ARG A 29 7.19 -9.55 3.23
C ARG A 29 6.68 -8.35 2.44
N VAL A 30 7.60 -7.50 1.98
CA VAL A 30 7.26 -6.41 1.06
C VAL A 30 7.04 -7.02 -0.32
N ILE A 31 5.85 -6.81 -0.87
CA ILE A 31 5.49 -7.24 -2.23
C ILE A 31 5.93 -6.16 -3.22
N ALA A 32 5.65 -4.90 -2.89
CA ALA A 32 5.99 -3.77 -3.73
C ALA A 32 6.23 -2.50 -2.91
N THR A 33 7.14 -1.65 -3.39
CA THR A 33 7.21 -0.25 -2.98
C THR A 33 6.56 0.57 -4.10
N VAL A 34 5.41 1.19 -3.80
CA VAL A 34 4.56 1.88 -4.77
C VAL A 34 5.21 3.18 -5.22
N GLY A 35 5.78 3.94 -4.28
CA GLY A 35 6.39 5.23 -4.58
C GLY A 35 6.54 6.11 -3.34
N ARG A 36 7.06 7.32 -3.53
CA ARG A 36 7.26 8.32 -2.49
C ARG A 36 5.94 9.03 -2.18
N ILE A 37 5.60 9.17 -0.89
CA ILE A 37 4.27 9.63 -0.46
C ILE A 37 3.93 11.04 -0.96
N ASP A 38 4.88 11.96 -0.92
CA ASP A 38 4.72 13.33 -1.39
C ASP A 38 4.45 13.40 -2.90
N GLU A 39 5.14 12.59 -3.70
CA GLU A 39 4.95 12.52 -5.14
C GLU A 39 3.59 11.90 -5.50
N LEU A 40 3.25 10.80 -4.83
CA LEU A 40 1.97 10.11 -5.04
C LEU A 40 0.78 11.00 -4.66
N LYS A 41 0.90 11.76 -3.56
CA LYS A 41 -0.12 12.74 -3.15
C LYS A 41 -0.22 13.91 -4.14
N GLY A 42 0.91 14.45 -4.58
CA GLY A 42 0.94 15.58 -5.51
C GLY A 42 0.28 15.30 -6.86
N LYS A 43 0.25 14.03 -7.29
CA LYS A 43 -0.36 13.59 -8.55
C LYS A 43 -1.79 13.04 -8.40
N GLY A 44 -2.26 12.80 -7.18
CA GLY A 44 -3.52 12.08 -6.92
C GLY A 44 -3.45 10.58 -7.26
N ASP A 45 -2.23 10.00 -7.30
CA ASP A 45 -2.00 8.60 -7.66
C ASP A 45 -2.57 7.66 -6.60
N ILE A 46 -2.67 8.11 -5.34
CA ILE A 46 -3.26 7.34 -4.24
C ILE A 46 -4.75 7.11 -4.51
N GLU A 47 -5.49 8.16 -4.82
CA GLU A 47 -6.91 8.10 -5.16
C GLU A 47 -7.14 7.24 -6.41
N GLY A 48 -6.27 7.38 -7.41
CA GLY A 48 -6.26 6.52 -8.60
C GLY A 48 -6.09 5.04 -8.26
N LEU A 49 -5.15 4.72 -7.37
CA LEU A 49 -4.90 3.36 -6.91
C LEU A 49 -6.08 2.80 -6.10
N ILE A 50 -6.64 3.57 -5.17
CA ILE A 50 -7.81 3.16 -4.39
C ILE A 50 -8.99 2.89 -5.34
N ARG A 51 -9.20 3.75 -6.35
CA ARG A 51 -10.30 3.60 -7.33
C ARG A 51 -10.11 2.38 -8.21
N SER A 52 -8.88 2.07 -8.58
CA SER A 52 -8.58 0.86 -9.34
C SER A 52 -8.82 -0.39 -8.49
N LEU A 53 -8.34 -0.41 -7.24
CA LEU A 53 -8.51 -1.53 -6.31
C LEU A 53 -9.97 -1.76 -5.90
N SER A 54 -10.77 -0.69 -5.73
CA SER A 54 -12.17 -0.81 -5.33
C SER A 54 -13.01 -1.56 -6.37
N ARG A 55 -12.65 -1.50 -7.66
CA ARG A 55 -13.33 -2.25 -8.73
C ARG A 55 -13.24 -3.77 -8.57
N PHE A 56 -12.26 -4.26 -7.81
CA PHE A 56 -12.06 -5.68 -7.54
C PHE A 56 -12.64 -6.11 -6.19
N SER A 57 -13.34 -5.22 -5.48
CA SER A 57 -13.97 -5.55 -4.21
C SER A 57 -15.49 -5.62 -4.36
N GLU A 58 -16.06 -6.75 -3.97
CA GLU A 58 -17.53 -6.91 -3.92
C GLU A 58 -18.17 -6.21 -2.72
N ARG A 59 -17.36 -5.82 -1.72
CA ARG A 59 -17.84 -5.34 -0.42
C ARG A 59 -17.35 -3.93 -0.05
N ALA A 60 -16.35 -3.40 -0.75
CA ALA A 60 -15.84 -2.07 -0.49
C ALA A 60 -16.58 -1.04 -1.34
N LEU A 61 -17.20 -0.06 -0.69
CA LEU A 61 -17.71 1.14 -1.33
C LEU A 61 -16.67 2.26 -1.19
N MET A 62 -16.22 2.81 -2.32
CA MET A 62 -15.47 4.06 -2.32
C MET A 62 -16.44 5.24 -2.15
N VAL A 63 -16.20 6.09 -1.16
CA VAL A 63 -16.89 7.37 -0.96
C VAL A 63 -15.86 8.49 -1.18
N LEU A 64 -16.21 9.48 -2.01
CA LEU A 64 -15.35 10.59 -2.41
C LEU A 64 -15.69 11.85 -1.61
#